data_AF-A0AAN6SU33-F1
#
_entry.id   AF-A0AAN6SU33-F1
#
_cell.length_a   1.000
_cell.length_b   1.000
_cell.length_c   1.000
_cell.angle_alpha   90.00
_cell.angle_beta   90.00
_cell.angle_gamma   90.00
#
_symmetry.space_group_name_H-M   'P 1'
#
loop_
_entity.id
_entity.type
_entity.pdbx_description
1 polymer ?
#
loop_
_entity_poly.entity_id
_entity_poly.type
_entity_poly.pdbx_seq_one_letter_code
_entity_poly.pdbx_strand_id
1 'polypeptide(L)'
;MAQTRTVIIGISGCSSSGKTTLARLLRDIFPETFILHEDDFYKPESELPIKHGLADWDCPEAISIPDLEAALTHVRATGTFPVSSRVPTTSPCTLSRRSNHGCTSFTSPTPLSPPLTPLPPSSSSPPSTTTRSTQLTKTPTRNSPQPTVNSIEDLNSVGPCPATPQQIASCTATVQTWLAPNNPGSLIFPPPSSSTKKKTRICILDGFLLYAPQTSSPPTPLSRIPPLLDIKLFLQASKAKALHRRGARDGYVHVDGFWTDPPGYVEKIVWPNYVEAHRWLFEGGDVEGGRVDQEVLGREGILVPCVNGEEVEFGGMLEWAVGAVMGELERICLGEGRDGGKGE
;
A
#
# COMPACT_ATOMS: atom_id res chain seq x y z
N MET A 1 4.52 -19.84 22.37
CA MET A 1 4.47 -19.46 20.93
C MET A 1 5.43 -18.30 20.73
N ALA A 2 6.22 -18.28 19.66
CA ALA A 2 7.10 -17.14 19.37
C ALA A 2 6.25 -15.87 19.22
N GLN A 3 6.60 -14.80 19.94
CA GLN A 3 5.85 -13.55 19.90
C GLN A 3 6.19 -12.81 18.60
N THR A 4 5.18 -12.60 17.73
CA THR A 4 5.32 -11.78 16.53
C THR A 4 5.16 -10.31 16.91
N ARG A 5 6.03 -9.44 16.40
CA ARG A 5 5.85 -7.99 16.41
C ARG A 5 5.43 -7.56 15.01
N THR A 6 4.35 -6.81 14.90
CA THR A 6 3.92 -6.24 13.63
C THR A 6 4.06 -4.74 13.67
N VAL A 7 4.74 -4.18 12.67
CA VAL A 7 4.84 -2.73 12.45
C VAL A 7 3.89 -2.36 11.31
N ILE A 8 3.00 -1.42 11.54
CA ILE A 8 2.01 -0.95 10.57
C ILE A 8 2.43 0.43 10.06
N ILE A 9 2.65 0.54 8.76
CA ILE A 9 3.10 1.75 8.06
C ILE A 9 1.91 2.28 7.26
N GLY A 10 1.41 3.47 7.59
CA GLY A 10 0.50 4.20 6.73
C GLY A 10 1.24 4.93 5.62
N ILE A 11 0.75 4.82 4.39
CA ILE A 11 1.19 5.65 3.26
C ILE A 11 -0.05 6.40 2.78
N SER A 12 -0.10 7.70 3.04
CA SER A 12 -1.22 8.56 2.66
C SER A 12 -0.84 9.75 1.82
N GLY A 13 -1.83 10.48 1.31
CA GLY A 13 -1.65 11.54 0.33
C GLY A 13 -2.68 11.52 -0.78
N CYS A 14 -2.61 12.50 -1.68
CA CYS A 14 -3.59 12.69 -2.75
C CYS A 14 -3.78 11.42 -3.58
N SER A 15 -5.01 11.16 -4.03
CA SER A 15 -5.25 10.14 -5.07
C SER A 15 -4.32 10.40 -6.27
N SER A 16 -3.74 9.34 -6.83
CA SER A 16 -2.73 9.40 -7.91
C SER A 16 -1.37 10.08 -7.58
N SER A 17 -1.01 10.27 -6.31
CA SER A 17 0.32 10.79 -5.93
C SER A 17 1.48 9.79 -6.13
N GLY A 18 1.18 8.48 -6.22
CA GLY A 18 2.18 7.40 -6.37
C GLY A 18 2.25 6.43 -5.18
N LYS A 19 1.29 6.52 -4.23
CA LYS A 19 1.22 5.69 -3.01
C LYS A 19 1.31 4.18 -3.29
N THR A 20 0.40 3.65 -4.13
CA THR A 20 0.37 2.22 -4.48
C THR A 20 1.70 1.74 -5.05
N THR A 21 2.34 2.56 -5.91
CA THR A 21 3.64 2.23 -6.48
C THR A 21 4.73 2.23 -5.42
N LEU A 22 4.76 3.23 -4.53
CA LEU A 22 5.70 3.26 -3.41
C LEU A 22 5.49 2.07 -2.46
N ALA A 23 4.25 1.75 -2.10
CA ALA A 23 3.90 0.62 -1.25
C ALA A 23 4.38 -0.72 -1.83
N ARG A 24 4.16 -0.93 -3.13
CA ARG A 24 4.63 -2.14 -3.86
C ARG A 24 6.15 -2.24 -3.87
N LEU A 25 6.86 -1.15 -4.12
CA LEU A 25 8.32 -1.13 -4.10
C LEU A 25 8.88 -1.38 -2.70
N LEU A 26 8.35 -0.72 -1.67
CA LEU A 26 8.76 -0.94 -0.28
C LEU A 26 8.52 -2.40 0.16
N ARG A 27 7.38 -2.99 -0.24
CA ARG A 27 7.10 -4.40 0.01
C ARG A 27 8.16 -5.32 -0.61
N ASP A 28 8.58 -5.03 -1.84
CA ASP A 28 9.55 -5.88 -2.54
C ASP A 28 10.98 -5.70 -1.98
N ILE A 29 11.29 -4.49 -1.49
CA ILE A 29 12.60 -4.12 -0.91
C ILE A 29 12.77 -4.68 0.51
N PHE A 30 11.76 -4.52 1.39
CA PHE A 30 11.84 -4.93 2.79
C PHE A 30 11.40 -6.39 3.01
N PRO A 31 12.02 -7.11 3.97
CA PRO A 31 11.62 -8.49 4.29
C PRO A 31 10.28 -8.53 5.05
N GLU A 32 9.58 -9.66 4.97
CA GLU A 32 8.36 -9.95 5.77
C GLU A 32 7.29 -8.85 5.68
N THR A 33 7.15 -8.24 4.51
CA THR A 33 6.26 -7.12 4.25
C THR A 33 5.07 -7.54 3.40
N PHE A 34 3.88 -7.07 3.75
CA PHE A 34 2.67 -7.19 2.91
C PHE A 34 1.89 -5.87 2.90
N ILE A 35 0.96 -5.74 1.94
CA ILE A 35 0.16 -4.52 1.77
C ILE A 35 -1.30 -4.83 2.08
N LEU A 36 -1.97 -3.92 2.78
CA LEU A 36 -3.41 -3.83 2.93
C LEU A 36 -3.87 -2.53 2.24
N HIS A 37 -4.84 -2.60 1.35
CA HIS A 37 -5.33 -1.43 0.62
C HIS A 37 -6.61 -0.89 1.28
N GLU A 38 -6.71 0.43 1.46
CA GLU A 38 -7.92 1.11 1.94
C GLU A 38 -9.11 0.85 1.01
N ASP A 39 -8.85 0.75 -0.30
CA ASP A 39 -9.85 0.49 -1.33
C ASP A 39 -10.60 -0.84 -1.16
N ASP A 40 -10.01 -1.81 -0.44
CA ASP A 40 -10.69 -3.07 -0.09
C ASP A 40 -11.86 -2.86 0.89
N PHE A 41 -11.96 -1.67 1.50
CA PHE A 41 -12.96 -1.29 2.50
C PHE A 41 -14.00 -0.30 1.97
N TYR A 42 -14.04 -0.05 0.66
CA TYR A 42 -15.12 0.74 0.07
C TYR A 42 -16.49 0.10 0.30
N LYS A 43 -17.47 0.94 0.60
CA LYS A 43 -18.89 0.56 0.62
C LYS A 43 -19.41 0.39 -0.82
N PRO A 44 -20.50 -0.36 -1.01
CA PRO A 44 -21.18 -0.43 -2.29
C PRO A 44 -21.59 0.95 -2.79
N GLU A 45 -21.60 1.17 -4.11
CA GLU A 45 -21.92 2.47 -4.72
C GLU A 45 -23.28 3.01 -4.26
N SER A 46 -24.26 2.11 -4.07
CA SER A 46 -25.60 2.44 -3.59
C SER A 46 -25.66 3.03 -2.16
N GLU A 47 -24.59 2.88 -1.38
CA GLU A 47 -24.49 3.42 -0.02
C GLU A 47 -23.67 4.73 0.04
N LEU A 48 -23.09 5.17 -1.09
CA LEU A 48 -22.24 6.36 -1.13
C LEU A 48 -23.05 7.65 -1.09
N PRO A 49 -22.52 8.71 -0.45
CA PRO A 49 -23.15 10.02 -0.53
C PRO A 49 -23.09 10.56 -1.95
N ILE A 50 -24.12 11.32 -2.34
CA ILE A 50 -24.18 12.00 -3.63
C ILE A 50 -23.84 13.47 -3.45
N LYS A 51 -22.83 13.95 -4.18
CA LYS A 51 -22.39 15.35 -4.19
C LYS A 51 -22.33 15.85 -5.63
N HIS A 52 -22.92 17.01 -5.91
CA HIS A 52 -23.06 17.55 -7.27
C HIS A 52 -23.70 16.57 -8.29
N GLY A 53 -24.58 15.67 -7.82
CA GLY A 53 -25.22 14.65 -8.65
C GLY A 53 -24.34 13.44 -8.99
N LEU A 54 -23.18 13.29 -8.34
CA LEU A 54 -22.21 12.22 -8.55
C LEU A 54 -21.99 11.46 -7.24
N ALA A 55 -21.77 10.14 -7.31
CA ALA A 55 -21.38 9.34 -6.15
C ALA A 55 -19.98 9.75 -5.68
N ASP A 56 -19.84 10.08 -4.40
CA ASP A 56 -18.60 10.57 -3.83
C ASP A 56 -17.77 9.42 -3.24
N TRP A 57 -16.84 8.90 -4.05
CA TRP A 57 -15.87 7.88 -3.63
C TRP A 57 -14.73 8.46 -2.79
N ASP A 58 -14.48 9.77 -2.83
CA ASP A 58 -13.28 10.38 -2.25
C ASP A 58 -13.58 11.00 -0.88
N CYS A 59 -14.46 10.37 -0.08
CA CYS A 59 -14.89 10.85 1.23
C CYS A 59 -14.83 9.76 2.32
N PRO A 60 -14.72 10.14 3.61
CA PRO A 60 -14.71 9.18 4.72
C PRO A 60 -15.93 8.27 4.76
N GLU A 61 -17.10 8.78 4.37
CA GLU A 61 -18.37 8.06 4.35
C GLU A 61 -18.37 6.91 3.33
N ALA A 62 -17.54 6.98 2.29
CA ALA A 62 -17.39 5.93 1.30
C ALA A 62 -16.67 4.69 1.84
N ILE A 63 -15.96 4.83 2.96
CA ILE A 63 -15.09 3.78 3.51
C ILE A 63 -15.74 3.17 4.76
N SER A 64 -15.71 1.85 4.88
CA SER A 64 -16.08 1.15 6.10
C SER A 64 -14.95 1.26 7.13
N ILE A 65 -14.87 2.41 7.82
CA ILE A 65 -13.89 2.64 8.89
C ILE A 65 -13.93 1.57 9.99
N PRO A 66 -15.10 1.06 10.44
CA PRO A 66 -15.14 -0.03 11.42
C PRO A 66 -14.48 -1.32 10.92
N ASP A 67 -14.65 -1.69 9.64
CA ASP A 67 -14.02 -2.88 9.08
C ASP A 67 -12.50 -2.69 8.93
N LEU A 68 -12.06 -1.49 8.52
CA LEU A 68 -10.65 -1.13 8.43
C LEU A 68 -9.97 -1.17 9.81
N GLU A 69 -10.58 -0.57 10.83
CA GLU A 69 -10.12 -0.60 12.22
C GLU A 69 -9.97 -2.04 12.73
N ALA A 70 -10.96 -2.87 12.45
CA ALA A 70 -10.96 -4.26 12.89
C ALA A 70 -9.92 -5.11 12.13
N ALA A 71 -9.69 -4.84 10.84
CA ALA A 71 -8.62 -5.43 10.04
C ALA A 71 -7.23 -5.06 10.58
N LEU A 72 -6.98 -3.78 10.87
CA LEU A 72 -5.71 -3.31 11.44
C LEU A 72 -5.46 -3.91 12.84
N THR A 73 -6.52 -4.05 13.64
CA THR A 73 -6.45 -4.71 14.94
C THR A 73 -6.05 -6.19 14.80
N HIS A 74 -6.62 -6.91 13.82
CA HIS A 74 -6.21 -8.28 13.51
C HIS A 74 -4.75 -8.36 13.06
N VAL A 75 -4.34 -7.48 12.15
CA VAL A 75 -2.94 -7.38 11.68
C VAL A 75 -2.00 -7.15 12.85
N ARG A 76 -2.34 -6.25 13.78
CA ARG A 76 -1.54 -5.98 14.97
C ARG A 76 -1.37 -7.21 15.85
N ALA A 77 -2.46 -7.96 16.06
CA ALA A 77 -2.48 -9.10 16.97
C ALA A 77 -1.80 -10.35 16.40
N THR A 78 -1.96 -10.61 15.09
CA THR A 78 -1.56 -11.86 14.44
C THR A 78 -0.34 -11.70 13.53
N GLY A 79 -0.10 -10.48 13.07
CA GLY A 79 0.84 -10.18 12.00
C GLY A 79 0.44 -10.73 10.65
N THR A 80 -0.78 -11.23 10.46
CA THR A 80 -1.25 -11.78 9.18
C THR A 80 -2.31 -10.87 8.55
N PHE A 81 -2.53 -11.07 7.24
CA PHE A 81 -3.64 -10.42 6.55
C PHE A 81 -4.97 -10.83 7.19
N PRO A 82 -5.97 -9.93 7.31
CA PRO A 82 -7.29 -10.20 7.91
C PRO A 82 -8.17 -11.25 7.19
N VAL A 83 -7.62 -12.02 6.25
CA VAL A 83 -8.31 -13.11 5.56
C VAL A 83 -7.62 -14.41 5.92
N SER A 84 -8.29 -15.21 6.73
CA SER A 84 -7.87 -16.59 6.91
C SER A 84 -9.11 -17.47 6.91
N SER A 85 -9.13 -18.41 5.97
CA SER A 85 -10.01 -19.59 5.94
C SER A 85 -9.90 -20.48 7.21
N ARG A 86 -9.27 -19.99 8.29
CA ARG A 86 -9.00 -20.66 9.56
C ARG A 86 -9.36 -19.83 10.79
N VAL A 87 -10.24 -18.84 10.69
CA VAL A 87 -10.86 -18.24 11.89
C VAL A 87 -12.07 -19.09 12.27
N PRO A 88 -12.08 -19.76 13.44
CA PRO A 88 -13.29 -20.41 13.95
C PRO A 88 -14.38 -19.36 14.09
N THR A 89 -15.58 -19.69 13.62
CA THR A 89 -16.81 -18.86 13.55
C THR A 89 -17.37 -18.43 14.91
N THR A 90 -16.56 -18.40 15.97
CA THR A 90 -16.98 -18.06 17.34
C THR A 90 -16.65 -16.62 17.75
N SER A 91 -15.91 -15.86 16.94
CA SER A 91 -15.74 -14.41 17.13
C SER A 91 -16.90 -13.63 16.49
N PRO A 92 -17.57 -12.71 17.20
CA PRO A 92 -18.71 -11.94 16.67
C PRO A 92 -18.32 -10.91 15.60
N CYS A 93 -17.02 -10.73 15.35
CA CYS A 93 -16.48 -9.81 14.35
C CYS A 93 -16.05 -10.61 13.12
N THR A 94 -16.99 -10.93 12.24
CA THR A 94 -16.69 -11.36 10.87
C THR A 94 -16.05 -10.16 10.19
N LEU A 95 -14.71 -10.14 10.12
CA LEU A 95 -13.97 -9.08 9.43
C LEU A 95 -14.36 -9.12 7.96
N SER A 96 -15.13 -8.09 7.58
CA SER A 96 -15.84 -7.93 6.32
C SER A 96 -17.17 -8.71 6.20
N ARG A 97 -18.20 -8.02 5.70
CA ARG A 97 -19.43 -8.62 5.14
C ARG A 97 -19.15 -9.56 3.94
N ARG A 98 -17.89 -9.84 3.62
CA ARG A 98 -17.44 -10.64 2.48
C ARG A 98 -16.31 -11.58 2.95
N SER A 99 -16.67 -12.71 3.55
CA SER A 99 -15.80 -13.86 3.83
C SER A 99 -15.06 -14.45 2.60
N ASN A 100 -15.16 -13.81 1.44
CA ASN A 100 -14.68 -14.27 0.13
C ASN A 100 -13.64 -13.32 -0.50
N HIS A 101 -12.89 -12.55 0.30
CA HIS A 101 -11.62 -12.01 -0.21
C HIS A 101 -10.65 -13.18 -0.45
N GLY A 102 -10.58 -13.66 -1.70
CA GLY A 102 -9.46 -14.47 -2.19
C GLY A 102 -9.52 -15.99 -2.06
N CYS A 103 -10.64 -16.61 -1.67
CA CYS A 103 -10.83 -18.05 -1.86
C CYS A 103 -11.59 -18.31 -3.17
N THR A 104 -10.88 -18.35 -4.31
CA THR A 104 -11.32 -19.24 -5.37
C THR A 104 -10.94 -20.65 -4.94
N SER A 105 -11.93 -21.49 -4.64
CA SER A 105 -11.71 -22.92 -4.78
C SER A 105 -11.27 -23.12 -6.22
N PHE A 106 -10.00 -23.49 -6.44
CA PHE A 106 -9.56 -24.05 -7.71
C PHE A 106 -10.38 -25.32 -7.94
N THR A 107 -11.53 -25.19 -8.59
CA THR A 107 -12.02 -26.27 -9.42
C THR A 107 -11.16 -26.21 -10.67
N SER A 108 -10.23 -27.15 -10.78
CA SER A 108 -9.53 -27.45 -12.03
C SER A 108 -10.52 -27.33 -13.20
N PRO A 109 -10.20 -26.62 -14.29
CA PRO A 109 -11.06 -26.63 -15.46
C PRO A 109 -11.18 -28.08 -15.91
N THR A 110 -12.41 -28.61 -15.82
CA THR A 110 -12.76 -29.89 -16.41
C THR A 110 -12.38 -29.82 -17.89
N PRO A 111 -11.57 -30.74 -18.43
CA PRO A 111 -11.26 -30.72 -19.84
C PRO A 111 -12.57 -30.94 -20.60
N LEU A 112 -13.03 -29.89 -21.29
CA LEU A 112 -14.12 -29.99 -22.25
C LEU A 112 -13.74 -31.07 -23.25
N SER A 113 -14.59 -32.10 -23.35
CA SER A 113 -14.45 -33.17 -24.32
C SER A 113 -14.36 -32.59 -25.73
N PRO A 114 -13.45 -33.08 -26.59
CA PRO A 114 -13.33 -32.55 -27.94
C PRO A 114 -14.59 -32.89 -28.75
N PRO A 115 -15.14 -31.95 -29.53
CA PRO A 115 -16.18 -32.27 -30.50
C PRO A 115 -15.58 -33.12 -31.63
N LEU A 116 -16.35 -34.14 -32.04
CA LEU A 116 -16.04 -35.06 -33.13
C LEU A 116 -15.77 -34.30 -34.45
N THR A 117 -14.59 -34.53 -35.02
CA THR A 117 -14.20 -34.10 -36.38
C THR A 117 -14.97 -34.86 -37.47
N PRO A 118 -15.29 -34.21 -38.59
CA PRO A 118 -15.35 -34.85 -39.90
C PRO A 118 -14.07 -34.54 -40.71
N LEU A 119 -13.49 -35.60 -41.29
CA LEU A 119 -12.47 -35.60 -42.38
C LEU A 119 -13.08 -35.15 -43.72
N PRO A 120 -12.35 -34.92 -44.86
CA PRO A 120 -10.90 -34.88 -45.21
C PRO A 120 -10.58 -33.64 -46.15
N PRO A 121 -9.63 -33.61 -47.14
CA PRO A 121 -8.40 -34.38 -47.43
C PRO A 121 -7.10 -33.55 -47.72
N SER A 122 -5.95 -34.25 -47.58
CA SER A 122 -4.62 -34.18 -48.26
C SER A 122 -4.09 -32.91 -48.97
N SER A 123 -2.87 -32.47 -48.62
CA SER A 123 -1.67 -32.49 -49.52
C SER A 123 -0.39 -31.80 -48.94
N SER A 124 0.73 -32.53 -49.01
CA SER A 124 2.17 -32.18 -49.20
C SER A 124 2.89 -31.02 -48.45
N SER A 125 3.78 -31.38 -47.49
CA SER A 125 5.28 -31.21 -47.38
C SER A 125 6.04 -29.91 -47.84
N PRO A 126 7.30 -29.62 -47.35
CA PRO A 126 7.96 -29.85 -46.04
C PRO A 126 8.83 -28.61 -45.58
N PRO A 127 9.97 -28.66 -44.81
CA PRO A 127 10.19 -27.78 -43.65
C PRO A 127 11.38 -26.79 -43.79
N SER A 128 11.56 -25.87 -42.82
CA SER A 128 12.81 -25.11 -42.66
C SER A 128 13.14 -24.85 -41.18
N THR A 129 14.44 -24.79 -40.92
CA THR A 129 15.14 -25.08 -39.68
C THR A 129 15.71 -23.79 -39.04
N THR A 130 16.07 -23.87 -37.75
CA THR A 130 17.05 -22.99 -37.02
C THR A 130 16.46 -21.66 -36.51
N THR A 131 16.70 -21.11 -35.30
CA THR A 131 17.90 -21.14 -34.44
C THR A 131 17.59 -20.59 -33.03
N ARG A 132 18.11 -21.30 -32.01
CA ARG A 132 18.87 -20.79 -30.83
C ARG A 132 18.20 -19.87 -29.80
N SER A 133 17.79 -20.54 -28.72
CA SER A 133 17.59 -20.04 -27.35
C SER A 133 18.79 -19.25 -26.83
N THR A 134 18.55 -18.01 -26.39
CA THR A 134 19.41 -17.25 -25.47
C THR A 134 18.75 -17.24 -24.10
N GLN A 135 19.49 -17.74 -23.11
CA GLN A 135 19.09 -17.84 -21.71
C GLN A 135 18.76 -16.45 -21.14
N LEU A 136 17.51 -16.26 -20.69
CA LEU A 136 17.16 -15.14 -19.83
C LEU A 136 17.83 -15.34 -18.47
N THR A 137 18.60 -14.32 -18.10
CA THR A 137 19.17 -14.03 -16.79
C THR A 137 18.14 -14.18 -15.67
N LYS A 138 18.53 -14.94 -14.63
CA LYS A 138 17.76 -15.13 -13.39
C LYS A 138 17.44 -13.79 -12.74
N THR A 139 16.15 -13.52 -12.56
CA THR A 139 15.61 -12.45 -11.71
C THR A 139 16.03 -12.65 -10.25
N PRO A 140 16.34 -11.56 -9.51
CA PRO A 140 16.65 -11.65 -8.09
C PRO A 140 15.44 -12.20 -7.33
N THR A 141 15.73 -13.07 -6.36
CA THR A 141 14.74 -13.76 -5.53
C THR A 141 13.82 -12.76 -4.84
N ARG A 142 12.55 -12.76 -5.23
CA ARG A 142 11.46 -11.98 -4.62
C ARG A 142 11.39 -12.29 -3.12
N ASN A 143 11.59 -11.29 -2.27
CA ASN A 143 11.30 -11.39 -0.84
C ASN A 143 9.81 -11.72 -0.65
N SER A 144 9.49 -12.55 0.35
CA SER A 144 8.17 -13.14 0.69
C SER A 144 6.97 -12.71 -0.18
N PRO A 145 6.35 -13.63 -0.95
CA PRO A 145 5.20 -13.28 -1.80
C PRO A 145 4.07 -12.67 -0.96
N GLN A 146 3.33 -11.72 -1.55
CA GLN A 146 2.07 -11.24 -0.99
C GLN A 146 1.22 -12.46 -0.57
N PRO A 147 0.55 -12.42 0.59
CA PRO A 147 -0.48 -13.41 0.91
C PRO A 147 -1.42 -13.55 -0.29
N THR A 148 -1.86 -14.77 -0.62
CA THR A 148 -2.78 -15.02 -1.75
C THR A 148 -4.13 -14.39 -1.42
N VAL A 149 -4.28 -13.11 -1.75
CA VAL A 149 -5.46 -12.29 -1.51
C VAL A 149 -5.74 -11.52 -2.79
N ASN A 150 -7.00 -11.49 -3.20
CA ASN A 150 -7.45 -10.68 -4.32
C ASN A 150 -7.86 -9.31 -3.76
N SER A 151 -6.91 -8.37 -3.73
CA SER A 151 -7.19 -6.96 -3.46
C SER A 151 -7.85 -6.31 -4.68
N ILE A 152 -8.83 -5.43 -4.47
CA ILE A 152 -9.48 -4.65 -5.52
C ILE A 152 -8.46 -3.71 -6.19
N GLU A 153 -7.59 -3.08 -5.41
CA GLU A 153 -6.54 -2.19 -5.92
C GLU A 153 -5.49 -2.93 -6.76
N ASP A 154 -5.28 -4.22 -6.52
CA ASP A 154 -4.40 -5.07 -7.34
C ASP A 154 -5.03 -5.49 -8.68
N LEU A 155 -6.33 -5.25 -8.88
CA LEU A 155 -7.02 -5.47 -10.17
C LEU A 155 -6.93 -4.26 -11.11
N ASN A 156 -6.50 -3.10 -10.61
CA ASN A 156 -6.34 -1.89 -11.40
C ASN A 156 -5.16 -1.98 -12.38
N SER A 157 -5.31 -1.35 -13.56
CA SER A 157 -4.23 -1.21 -14.53
C SER A 157 -3.01 -0.55 -13.89
N VAL A 158 -1.83 -1.16 -14.06
CA VAL A 158 -0.57 -0.63 -13.53
C VAL A 158 0.19 0.10 -14.64
N GLY A 159 0.32 1.41 -14.50
CA GLY A 159 1.16 2.23 -15.38
C GLY A 159 2.66 1.95 -15.22
N PRO A 160 3.51 2.54 -16.07
CA PRO A 160 4.96 2.38 -15.97
C PRO A 160 5.47 2.86 -14.60
N CYS A 161 6.44 2.13 -14.03
CA CYS A 161 7.08 2.54 -12.78
C CYS A 161 7.88 3.84 -13.00
N PRO A 162 7.64 4.90 -12.21
CA PRO A 162 8.36 6.16 -12.34
C PRO A 162 9.78 6.13 -11.75
N ALA A 163 10.15 5.10 -11.00
CA ALA A 163 11.54 4.87 -10.57
C ALA A 163 12.33 4.09 -11.64
N THR A 164 13.58 4.47 -11.86
CA THR A 164 14.48 3.70 -12.73
C THR A 164 14.90 2.37 -12.08
N PRO A 165 15.24 1.33 -12.86
CA PRO A 165 15.78 0.09 -12.32
C PRO A 165 17.01 0.30 -11.43
N GLN A 166 17.86 1.30 -11.75
CA GLN A 166 19.05 1.64 -10.98
C GLN A 166 18.70 2.20 -9.60
N GLN A 167 17.69 3.08 -9.50
CA GLN A 167 17.21 3.62 -8.22
C GLN A 167 16.62 2.51 -7.33
N ILE A 168 15.81 1.62 -7.93
CA ILE A 168 15.24 0.47 -7.22
C ILE A 168 16.36 -0.46 -6.72
N ALA A 169 17.36 -0.74 -7.56
CA ALA A 169 18.51 -1.57 -7.19
C ALA A 169 19.36 -0.93 -6.08
N SER A 170 19.56 0.39 -6.12
CA SER A 170 20.26 1.16 -5.08
C SER A 170 19.55 1.07 -3.72
N CYS A 171 18.24 1.29 -3.71
CA CYS A 171 17.40 1.14 -2.52
C CYS A 171 17.44 -0.29 -1.97
N THR A 172 17.33 -1.28 -2.87
CA THR A 172 17.43 -2.71 -2.50
C THR A 172 18.79 -3.01 -1.86
N ALA A 173 19.89 -2.57 -2.47
CA ALA A 173 21.23 -2.76 -1.94
C ALA A 173 21.39 -2.11 -0.55
N THR A 174 20.84 -0.91 -0.36
CA THR A 174 20.84 -0.20 0.93
C THR A 174 20.18 -1.03 2.03
N VAL A 175 18.99 -1.59 1.76
CA VAL A 175 18.30 -2.47 2.72
C VAL A 175 19.05 -3.78 2.93
N GLN A 176 19.67 -4.36 1.90
CA GLN A 176 20.50 -5.56 2.06
C GLN A 176 21.73 -5.31 2.95
N THR A 177 22.40 -4.16 2.79
CA THR A 177 23.48 -3.75 3.70
C THR A 177 22.95 -3.59 5.12
N TRP A 178 21.80 -2.95 5.31
CA TRP A 178 21.18 -2.79 6.63
C TRP A 178 20.79 -4.13 7.30
N LEU A 179 20.44 -5.14 6.51
CA LEU A 179 20.15 -6.50 6.97
C LEU A 179 21.40 -7.36 7.23
N ALA A 180 22.59 -6.90 6.84
CA ALA A 180 23.82 -7.65 7.01
C ALA A 180 24.14 -7.90 8.49
N PRO A 181 24.88 -8.98 8.85
CA PRO A 181 25.24 -9.28 10.22
C PRO A 181 25.89 -8.09 10.94
N ASN A 182 25.50 -7.87 12.20
CA ASN A 182 25.92 -6.75 13.07
C ASN A 182 25.34 -5.37 12.71
N ASN A 183 24.51 -5.26 11.67
CA ASN A 183 23.73 -4.05 11.41
C ASN A 183 22.34 -4.11 12.06
N PRO A 184 21.68 -2.96 12.30
CA PRO A 184 20.41 -2.91 13.03
C PRO A 184 19.31 -3.78 12.43
N GLY A 185 19.21 -3.84 11.09
CA GLY A 185 18.24 -4.68 10.40
C GLY A 185 18.35 -6.16 10.73
N SER A 186 19.56 -6.69 10.95
CA SER A 186 19.77 -8.10 11.35
C SER A 186 19.26 -8.43 12.76
N LEU A 187 19.11 -7.43 13.61
CA LEU A 187 18.53 -7.57 14.96
C LEU A 187 17.00 -7.57 14.90
N ILE A 188 16.42 -6.78 13.98
CA ILE A 188 14.98 -6.62 13.78
C ILE A 188 14.40 -7.81 12.98
N PHE A 189 15.13 -8.26 11.96
CA PHE A 189 14.79 -9.38 11.09
C PHE A 189 15.85 -10.49 11.22
N PRO A 190 15.85 -11.24 12.33
CA PRO A 190 16.83 -12.29 12.54
C PRO A 190 16.65 -13.43 11.52
N PRO A 191 17.73 -14.14 11.16
CA PRO A 191 17.65 -15.24 10.21
C PRO A 191 16.78 -16.40 10.75
N PRO A 192 16.21 -17.24 9.87
CA PRO A 192 15.30 -18.32 10.26
C PRO A 192 15.88 -19.33 11.26
N SER A 193 17.21 -19.45 11.34
CA SER A 193 17.92 -20.31 12.28
C SER A 193 17.85 -19.82 13.74
N SER A 194 17.39 -18.59 13.99
CA SER A 194 17.27 -18.00 15.32
C SER A 194 15.87 -18.27 15.92
N SER A 195 15.67 -19.46 16.49
CA SER A 195 14.38 -19.92 17.02
C SER A 195 13.90 -19.22 18.30
N THR A 196 14.71 -18.36 18.91
CA THR A 196 14.45 -17.73 20.21
C THR A 196 14.08 -16.25 20.15
N LYS A 197 14.13 -15.61 18.97
CA LYS A 197 13.86 -14.17 18.81
C LYS A 197 12.45 -13.88 18.28
N LYS A 198 11.91 -12.72 18.67
CA LYS A 198 10.61 -12.23 18.18
C LYS A 198 10.67 -12.03 16.67
N LYS A 199 9.69 -12.54 15.94
CA LYS A 199 9.60 -12.34 14.48
C LYS A 199 8.97 -10.98 14.21
N THR A 200 9.63 -10.12 13.43
CA THR A 200 9.05 -8.84 12.98
C THR A 200 8.36 -9.03 11.63
N ARG A 201 7.19 -8.42 11.45
CA ARG A 201 6.50 -8.31 10.17
C ARG A 201 6.11 -6.86 9.91
N ILE A 202 6.04 -6.48 8.65
CA ILE A 202 5.59 -5.15 8.23
C ILE A 202 4.25 -5.29 7.49
N CYS A 203 3.28 -4.46 7.87
CA CYS A 203 2.07 -4.24 7.09
C CYS A 203 2.10 -2.80 6.58
N ILE A 204 2.01 -2.60 5.27
CA ILE A 204 1.82 -1.29 4.67
C ILE A 204 0.32 -1.11 4.45
N LEU A 205 -0.27 -0.09 5.06
CA LEU A 205 -1.61 0.40 4.75
C LEU A 205 -1.49 1.48 3.67
N ASP A 206 -1.98 1.18 2.48
CA ASP A 206 -1.99 2.07 1.33
C ASP A 206 -3.40 2.66 1.16
N GLY A 207 -3.52 4.00 1.29
CA GLY A 207 -4.81 4.68 1.26
C GLY A 207 -4.69 6.19 1.16
N PHE A 208 -5.73 6.88 0.70
CA PHE A 208 -5.71 8.32 0.46
C PHE A 208 -6.31 9.13 1.62
N LEU A 209 -7.03 8.51 2.56
CA LEU A 209 -7.63 9.15 3.74
C LEU A 209 -7.21 8.48 5.05
N LEU A 210 -5.91 8.30 5.28
CA LEU A 210 -5.45 7.57 6.49
C LEU A 210 -5.24 8.48 7.71
N TYR A 211 -5.08 9.79 7.52
CA TYR A 211 -4.72 10.73 8.58
C TYR A 211 -5.85 11.70 8.90
N ALA A 212 -6.14 11.86 10.19
CA ALA A 212 -7.12 12.80 10.69
C ALA A 212 -6.65 13.43 12.01
N PRO A 213 -7.01 14.71 12.29
CA PRO A 213 -6.65 15.37 13.53
C PRO A 213 -7.23 14.63 14.74
N GLN A 214 -6.37 14.26 15.68
CA GLN A 214 -6.80 13.61 16.93
C GLN A 214 -7.55 14.55 17.86
N THR A 215 -7.40 15.87 17.67
CA THR A 215 -8.01 16.92 18.49
C THR A 215 -9.34 17.42 17.93
N SER A 216 -9.86 16.82 16.86
CA SER A 216 -11.16 17.18 16.28
C SER A 216 -12.30 16.97 17.28
N SER A 217 -13.23 17.93 17.35
CA SER A 217 -14.40 17.89 18.22
C SER A 217 -15.66 18.26 17.44
N PRO A 218 -16.61 17.32 17.24
CA PRO A 218 -16.56 15.91 17.65
C PRO A 218 -15.48 15.11 16.87
N PRO A 219 -14.99 13.99 17.43
CA PRO A 219 -14.05 13.13 16.73
C PRO A 219 -14.70 12.54 15.48
N THR A 220 -13.95 12.53 14.38
CA THR A 220 -14.39 11.90 13.12
C THR A 220 -14.16 10.39 13.19
N PRO A 221 -14.94 9.56 12.45
CA PRO A 221 -14.66 8.12 12.38
C PRO A 221 -13.21 7.81 12.00
N LEU A 222 -12.65 8.59 11.07
CA LEU A 222 -11.27 8.48 10.62
C LEU A 222 -10.22 8.69 11.73
N SER A 223 -10.53 9.42 12.80
CA SER A 223 -9.58 9.64 13.89
C SER A 223 -9.18 8.35 14.62
N ARG A 224 -9.90 7.23 14.39
CA ARG A 224 -9.59 5.90 14.93
C ARG A 224 -8.44 5.20 14.21
N ILE A 225 -8.11 5.59 12.97
CA ILE A 225 -7.09 4.93 12.17
C ILE A 225 -5.66 5.34 12.57
N PRO A 226 -5.30 6.64 12.72
CA PRO A 226 -3.93 7.06 13.02
C PRO A 226 -3.29 6.41 14.26
N PRO A 227 -4.01 6.17 15.38
CA PRO A 227 -3.46 5.48 16.55
C PRO A 227 -3.03 4.03 16.30
N LEU A 228 -3.52 3.40 15.23
CA LEU A 228 -3.16 2.02 14.87
C LEU A 228 -1.89 1.92 14.03
N LEU A 229 -1.38 3.06 13.53
CA LEU A 229 -0.21 3.16 12.66
C LEU A 229 1.04 3.51 13.47
N ASP A 230 2.14 2.79 13.24
CA ASP A 230 3.42 3.09 13.91
C ASP A 230 4.26 4.10 13.13
N ILE A 231 4.19 4.05 11.80
CA ILE A 231 4.93 4.93 10.88
C ILE A 231 3.91 5.55 9.94
N LYS A 232 3.94 6.87 9.78
CA LYS A 232 2.99 7.61 8.94
C LYS A 232 3.74 8.39 7.87
N LEU A 233 3.76 7.88 6.64
CA LEU A 233 4.34 8.55 5.48
C LEU A 233 3.26 9.35 4.75
N PHE A 234 3.54 10.61 4.41
CA PHE A 234 2.62 11.46 3.66
C PHE A 234 3.26 11.94 2.35
N LEU A 235 2.60 11.64 1.23
CA LEU A 235 3.04 11.97 -0.12
C LEU A 235 2.24 13.17 -0.63
N GLN A 236 2.94 14.28 -0.83
CA GLN A 236 2.39 15.46 -1.47
C GLN A 236 2.32 15.28 -2.98
N ALA A 237 1.32 15.90 -3.61
CA ALA A 237 1.23 16.04 -5.05
C ALA A 237 0.52 17.36 -5.37
N SER A 238 0.98 18.07 -6.41
CA SER A 238 0.28 19.26 -6.88
C SER A 238 -1.07 18.89 -7.51
N LYS A 239 -2.02 19.83 -7.44
CA LYS A 239 -3.33 19.69 -8.11
C LYS A 239 -3.21 19.31 -9.57
N ALA A 240 -2.31 19.99 -10.29
CA ALA A 240 -2.06 19.76 -11.70
C ALA A 240 -1.61 18.31 -11.97
N LYS A 241 -0.69 17.77 -11.15
CA LYS A 241 -0.23 16.38 -11.26
C LYS A 241 -1.33 15.38 -10.90
N ALA A 242 -2.11 15.64 -9.84
CA ALA A 242 -3.23 14.80 -9.47
C ALA A 242 -4.29 14.74 -10.58
N LEU A 243 -4.68 15.89 -11.14
CA LEU A 243 -5.59 16.00 -12.29
C LEU A 243 -5.05 15.25 -13.51
N HIS A 244 -3.80 15.51 -13.89
CA HIS A 244 -3.20 14.88 -15.07
C HIS A 244 -3.13 13.35 -14.94
N ARG A 245 -2.65 12.85 -13.79
CA ARG A 245 -2.51 11.41 -13.56
C ARG A 245 -3.85 10.70 -13.40
N ARG A 246 -4.82 11.34 -12.74
CA ARG A 246 -6.17 10.78 -12.56
C ARG A 246 -6.95 10.76 -13.88
N GLY A 247 -6.87 11.83 -14.66
CA GLY A 247 -7.47 11.88 -15.99
C GLY A 247 -6.84 10.93 -17.02
N ALA A 248 -5.61 10.46 -16.78
CA ALA A 248 -4.93 9.47 -17.61
C ALA A 248 -5.20 8.02 -17.20
N ARG A 249 -5.99 7.77 -16.14
CA ARG A 249 -6.40 6.41 -15.75
C ARG A 249 -7.56 5.95 -16.63
N ASP A 250 -7.51 4.67 -17.03
CA ASP A 250 -8.61 4.03 -17.76
C ASP A 250 -9.89 3.92 -16.91
N GLY A 251 -9.71 3.84 -15.59
CA GLY A 251 -10.76 3.73 -14.58
C GLY A 251 -10.25 3.00 -13.34
N TYR A 252 -11.19 2.59 -12.49
CA TYR A 252 -10.97 1.97 -11.19
C TYR A 252 -11.88 0.76 -11.06
N VAL A 253 -11.32 -0.37 -10.69
CA VAL A 253 -12.09 -1.52 -10.22
C VAL A 253 -12.60 -1.18 -8.82
N HIS A 254 -13.88 -1.45 -8.59
CA HIS A 254 -14.48 -1.34 -7.28
C HIS A 254 -15.37 -2.56 -7.02
N VAL A 255 -15.96 -2.58 -5.84
CA VAL A 255 -16.73 -3.71 -5.31
C VAL A 255 -17.93 -4.13 -6.18
N ASP A 256 -18.47 -3.21 -6.98
CA ASP A 256 -19.66 -3.43 -7.83
C ASP A 256 -19.35 -3.41 -9.33
N GLY A 257 -18.08 -3.23 -9.73
CA GLY A 257 -17.70 -3.22 -11.14
C GLY A 257 -16.49 -2.34 -11.47
N PHE A 258 -16.62 -1.58 -12.54
CA PHE A 258 -15.57 -0.70 -13.06
C PHE A 258 -16.12 0.73 -13.16
N TRP A 259 -15.42 1.65 -12.51
CA TRP A 259 -15.73 3.07 -12.44
C TRP A 259 -14.78 3.88 -13.31
N THR A 260 -15.34 4.77 -14.13
CA THR A 260 -14.57 5.79 -14.84
C THR A 260 -15.05 7.15 -14.38
N ASP A 261 -14.11 8.02 -13.99
CA ASP A 261 -14.44 9.35 -13.51
C ASP A 261 -15.26 10.13 -14.56
N PRO A 262 -16.49 10.58 -14.25
CA PRO A 262 -17.27 11.37 -15.18
C PRO A 262 -16.65 12.77 -15.39
N PRO A 263 -17.01 13.48 -16.48
CA PRO A 263 -16.47 14.80 -16.76
C PRO A 263 -16.62 15.79 -15.60
N GLY A 264 -15.49 16.35 -15.15
CA GLY A 264 -15.42 17.30 -14.04
C GLY A 264 -15.45 16.67 -12.64
N TYR A 265 -15.38 15.34 -12.52
CA TYR A 265 -15.39 14.65 -11.22
C TYR A 265 -14.22 15.06 -10.33
N VAL A 266 -13.02 15.22 -10.90
CA VAL A 266 -11.83 15.56 -10.12
C VAL A 266 -11.94 16.96 -9.50
N GLU A 267 -12.45 17.91 -10.27
CA GLU A 267 -12.62 19.30 -9.83
C GLU A 267 -13.79 19.47 -8.86
N LYS A 268 -14.85 18.68 -9.02
CA LYS A 268 -16.07 18.77 -8.20
C LYS A 268 -16.01 17.96 -6.91
N ILE A 269 -15.30 16.84 -6.91
CA ILE A 269 -15.32 15.85 -5.84
C ILE A 269 -13.91 15.65 -5.26
N VAL A 270 -13.01 15.09 -6.05
CA VAL A 270 -11.69 14.60 -5.61
C VAL A 270 -10.86 15.68 -4.96
N TRP A 271 -10.61 16.78 -5.68
CA TRP A 271 -9.72 17.84 -5.20
C TRP A 271 -10.33 18.59 -4.01
N PRO A 272 -11.61 19.01 -4.04
CA PRO A 272 -12.25 19.60 -2.86
C PRO A 272 -12.17 18.70 -1.62
N ASN A 273 -12.43 17.40 -1.74
CA ASN A 273 -12.38 16.49 -0.60
C ASN A 273 -10.93 16.25 -0.13
N TYR A 274 -9.97 16.19 -1.04
CA TYR A 274 -8.55 16.12 -0.68
C TYR A 274 -8.13 17.35 0.14
N VAL A 275 -8.51 18.55 -0.30
CA VAL A 275 -8.24 19.80 0.42
C VAL A 275 -8.90 19.79 1.79
N GLU A 276 -10.18 19.41 1.86
CA GLU A 276 -10.93 19.34 3.11
C GLU A 276 -10.27 18.39 4.12
N ALA A 277 -9.91 17.18 3.68
CA ALA A 277 -9.33 16.16 4.54
C ALA A 277 -7.88 16.48 4.99
N HIS A 278 -7.14 17.29 4.25
CA HIS A 278 -5.70 17.49 4.47
C HIS A 278 -5.28 18.92 4.83
N ARG A 279 -6.13 19.94 4.67
CA ARG A 279 -5.78 21.35 4.96
C ARG A 279 -5.15 21.57 6.33
N TRP A 280 -5.51 20.77 7.33
CA TRP A 280 -4.96 20.87 8.67
C TRP A 280 -3.47 20.49 8.77
N LEU A 281 -2.90 19.84 7.75
CA LEU A 281 -1.46 19.52 7.64
C LEU A 281 -0.63 20.68 7.06
N PHE A 282 -1.26 21.77 6.62
CA PHE A 282 -0.60 22.85 5.87
C PHE A 282 -0.72 24.19 6.59
N GLU A 283 0.33 25.00 6.50
CA GLU A 283 0.37 26.37 7.03
C GLU A 283 -0.82 27.17 6.47
N GLY A 284 -1.66 27.72 7.35
CA GLY A 284 -2.83 28.52 6.95
C GLY A 284 -3.93 27.73 6.22
N GLY A 285 -3.81 26.40 6.09
CA GLY A 285 -4.74 25.58 5.34
C GLY A 285 -4.54 25.57 3.82
N ASP A 286 -3.41 26.09 3.32
CA ASP A 286 -3.11 26.12 1.89
C ASP A 286 -2.47 24.82 1.41
N VAL A 287 -3.29 23.90 0.90
CA VAL A 287 -2.86 22.59 0.41
C VAL A 287 -2.12 22.66 -0.94
N GLU A 288 -2.32 23.72 -1.72
CA GLU A 288 -1.79 23.82 -3.09
C GLU A 288 -0.47 24.59 -3.15
N GLY A 289 -0.42 25.77 -2.51
CA GLY A 289 0.75 26.64 -2.50
C GLY A 289 1.49 26.70 -1.16
N GLY A 290 0.91 26.12 -0.10
CA GLY A 290 1.42 26.20 1.25
C GLY A 290 2.47 25.13 1.57
N ARG A 291 3.29 25.42 2.59
CA ARG A 291 4.17 24.43 3.19
C ARG A 291 3.39 23.58 4.17
N VAL A 292 3.85 22.36 4.38
CA VAL A 292 3.38 21.52 5.47
C VAL A 292 3.78 22.13 6.81
N ASP A 293 2.85 22.12 7.75
CA ASP A 293 3.03 22.66 9.09
C ASP A 293 3.89 21.70 9.93
N GLN A 294 5.14 22.09 10.18
CA GLN A 294 6.12 21.25 10.87
C GLN A 294 5.72 20.95 12.33
N GLU A 295 5.00 21.85 13.00
CA GLU A 295 4.51 21.62 14.35
C GLU A 295 3.43 20.54 14.35
N VAL A 296 2.50 20.62 13.39
CA VAL A 296 1.46 19.60 13.20
C VAL A 296 2.08 18.25 12.85
N LEU A 297 3.01 18.22 11.89
CA LEU A 297 3.70 16.98 11.50
C LEU A 297 4.44 16.34 12.68
N GLY A 298 5.17 17.13 13.47
CA GLY A 298 5.88 16.66 14.65
C GLY A 298 4.93 16.13 15.74
N ARG A 299 3.83 16.84 16.00
CA ARG A 299 2.82 16.43 16.98
C ARG A 299 2.13 15.11 16.60
N GLU A 300 1.77 14.95 15.33
CA GLU A 300 1.06 13.76 14.86
C GLU A 300 2.00 12.60 14.46
N GLY A 301 3.31 12.85 14.41
CA GLY A 301 4.32 11.88 13.98
C GLY A 301 4.20 11.51 12.50
N ILE A 302 3.93 12.50 11.64
CA ILE A 302 3.78 12.32 10.19
C ILE A 302 5.07 12.72 9.49
N LEU A 303 5.62 11.80 8.71
CA LEU A 303 6.84 11.99 7.93
C LEU A 303 6.50 12.38 6.50
N VAL A 304 7.15 13.43 6.02
CA VAL A 304 7.05 13.93 4.65
C VAL A 304 8.44 13.94 4.00
N PRO A 305 8.55 13.74 2.68
CA PRO A 305 9.80 13.93 1.98
C PRO A 305 10.17 15.43 2.01
N CYS A 306 11.01 15.84 2.96
CA CYS A 306 11.52 17.21 3.02
C CYS A 306 12.76 17.34 2.14
N VAL A 307 12.66 18.10 1.04
CA VAL A 307 13.83 18.66 0.34
C VAL A 307 13.56 20.14 0.12
N ASN A 308 13.97 21.01 1.06
CA ASN A 308 14.02 22.47 0.89
C ASN A 308 12.78 23.17 0.26
N GLY A 309 11.58 22.60 0.41
CA GLY A 309 10.35 23.12 -0.21
C GLY A 309 10.21 22.82 -1.71
N GLU A 310 11.09 21.99 -2.28
CA GLU A 310 11.03 21.52 -3.66
C GLU A 310 10.36 20.15 -3.76
N GLU A 311 9.66 19.93 -4.87
CA GLU A 311 9.00 18.66 -5.15
C GLU A 311 10.04 17.56 -5.43
N VAL A 312 9.92 16.44 -4.74
CA VAL A 312 10.87 15.32 -4.88
C VAL A 312 10.41 14.41 -6.03
N GLU A 313 11.28 14.25 -7.03
CA GLU A 313 11.10 13.24 -8.07
C GLU A 313 10.95 11.84 -7.47
N PHE A 314 10.16 10.97 -8.10
CA PHE A 314 9.73 9.72 -7.47
C PHE A 314 10.88 8.82 -7.00
N GLY A 315 12.01 8.78 -7.72
CA GLY A 315 13.18 8.02 -7.28
C GLY A 315 13.79 8.54 -5.97
N GLY A 316 13.87 9.86 -5.80
CA GLY A 316 14.31 10.45 -4.53
C GLY A 316 13.30 10.23 -3.40
N MET A 317 12.00 10.19 -3.73
CA MET A 317 10.94 9.84 -2.78
C MET A 317 11.07 8.38 -2.30
N LEU A 318 11.41 7.45 -3.20
CA LEU A 318 11.67 6.05 -2.84
C LEU A 318 12.88 5.93 -1.91
N GLU A 319 14.00 6.59 -2.24
CA GLU A 319 15.21 6.60 -1.41
C GLU A 319 14.94 7.18 -0.02
N TRP A 320 14.22 8.30 0.05
CA TRP A 320 13.77 8.89 1.30
C TRP A 320 12.90 7.93 2.13
N ALA A 321 11.90 7.32 1.50
CA ALA A 321 10.97 6.42 2.19
C ALA A 321 11.69 5.20 2.76
N VAL A 322 12.64 4.63 2.02
CA VAL A 322 13.49 3.52 2.50
C VAL A 322 14.28 3.94 3.73
N GLY A 323 14.94 5.10 3.70
CA GLY A 323 15.67 5.62 4.85
C GLY A 323 14.76 5.89 6.06
N ALA A 324 13.60 6.51 5.85
CA ALA A 324 12.63 6.80 6.89
C ALA A 324 12.09 5.51 7.56
N VAL A 325 11.73 4.49 6.75
CA VAL A 325 11.26 3.21 7.26
C VAL A 325 12.35 2.49 8.05
N MET A 326 13.60 2.47 7.57
CA MET A 326 14.73 1.89 8.31
C MET A 326 14.92 2.58 9.67
N GLY A 327 15.01 3.90 9.70
CA GLY A 327 15.21 4.67 10.93
C GLY A 327 14.09 4.47 11.95
N GLU A 328 12.84 4.49 11.49
CA GLU A 328 11.69 4.26 12.38
C GLU A 328 11.62 2.80 12.86
N LEU A 329 11.96 1.81 12.03
CA LEU A 329 12.03 0.41 12.47
C LEU A 329 13.09 0.24 13.57
N GLU A 330 14.24 0.90 13.45
CA GLU A 330 15.26 0.91 14.50
C GLU A 330 14.72 1.52 15.79
N ARG A 331 14.15 2.74 15.71
CA ARG A 331 13.56 3.43 16.87
C ARG A 331 12.49 2.60 17.58
N ILE A 332 11.59 1.97 16.80
CA ILE A 332 10.44 1.20 17.29
C ILE A 332 10.87 -0.15 17.87
N CYS A 333 11.81 -0.85 17.23
CA CYS A 333 12.15 -2.24 17.56
C CYS A 333 13.35 -2.38 18.50
N LEU A 334 14.31 -1.46 18.41
CA LEU A 334 15.55 -1.48 19.20
C LEU A 334 15.53 -0.42 20.33
N GLY A 335 14.60 0.52 20.25
CA GLY A 335 14.51 1.68 21.15
C GLY A 335 15.37 2.83 20.64
N GLU A 336 15.17 4.02 21.21
CA GLU A 336 16.12 5.12 21.04
C GLU A 336 17.46 4.66 21.65
N GLY A 337 18.48 4.51 20.81
CA GLY A 337 19.81 4.20 21.29
C GLY A 337 20.18 5.18 22.41
N ARG A 338 20.69 4.64 23.53
CA ARG A 338 21.37 5.39 24.58
C ARG A 338 22.05 6.61 23.97
N ASP A 339 21.62 7.77 24.44
CA ASP A 339 22.29 9.05 24.24
C ASP A 339 23.78 8.79 24.18
N GLY A 340 24.38 9.07 23.01
CA GLY A 340 25.82 8.93 22.83
C GLY A 340 26.46 9.73 23.94
N GLY A 341 27.10 9.03 24.88
CA GLY A 341 27.82 9.65 25.96
C GLY A 341 28.78 10.68 25.40
N LYS A 342 28.39 11.96 25.50
CA LYS A 342 29.36 13.03 25.67
C LYS A 342 29.85 12.89 27.09
N GLY A 343 30.86 12.03 27.22
CA GLY A 343 31.78 12.08 28.33
C GLY A 343 32.56 13.39 28.28
N GLU A 344 32.81 13.89 29.48
CA GLU A 344 33.71 14.97 29.89
C GLU A 344 33.34 16.40 29.47
#